data_AF-A0A0R9P5P8-F1
#
_entry.id   AF-A0A0R9P5P8-F1
#
_cell.length_a   1.000
_cell.length_b   1.000
_cell.length_c   1.000
_cell.angle_alpha   90.00
_cell.angle_beta   90.00
_cell.angle_gamma   90.00
#
_symmetry.space_group_name_H-M   'P 1'
#
loop_
_entity.id
_entity.type
_entity.pdbx_description
1 polymer ?
#
loop_
_entity_poly.entity_id
_entity_poly.type
_entity_poly.pdbx_seq_one_letter_code
_entity_poly.pdbx_strand_id
1 'polypeptide(L)'
;MVKIRHISSLLVLMLLLLLVINCDLKSQREGIVQKNSYFRRIFTGERALRKSGKGVALTGVDSVVEQRQPSEVVALTGVDKSVPKLTEEEKSLGIKPNNPLDKIWLLDKEREAVDYIQSVVTDANIGSDKGYKTYTDLEFYNLLNELGDVKLKKIIKVHLGILQEQEKASNAILNVPSYINKQELQNRFNKHKDNYNSYLKGLFNRTTADDVYNNIIINNYNIEFNDIKEKVEGLIEVGHVYAELSDEEKSVIDGMQVIVTDEKFAKSRGYMSYSDISFDNLLDNLGLLKVREMISAHLNNLKAQDEASSRAKVAIESVETPKISRRLKYLFSEYKREYPEHLIFLFYGKDPNLVYNKVVKDLYAKNFAELETHANLIIQYEKFYKEFSDSRKNAINEIRKILTDPKIRSPKDSGEVYRGFDFEILLGMLGAEKVGEMMDFYLKIKEAEEGVRNALKNAKEGTNKESLQAVFDNQVRLYPFNVQIVFHRPFSDPNKVYLDFIGNNYMVVYASLKTAADLLRAR
;
A
#
# COMPACT_ATOMS: atom_id res chain seq x y z
N MET A 1 50.26 -65.14 -0.95
CA MET A 1 49.86 -63.95 -1.75
C MET A 1 48.36 -63.98 -2.15
N VAL A 2 47.42 -64.39 -1.29
CA VAL A 2 45.98 -64.51 -1.66
C VAL A 2 45.08 -63.47 -0.98
N LYS A 3 45.55 -62.72 0.03
CA LYS A 3 44.71 -61.79 0.81
C LYS A 3 44.55 -60.37 0.23
N ILE A 4 45.28 -59.99 -0.83
CA ILE A 4 45.24 -58.61 -1.38
C ILE A 4 44.08 -58.40 -2.38
N ARG A 5 43.65 -59.45 -3.10
CA ARG A 5 42.59 -59.32 -4.12
C ARG A 5 41.20 -59.00 -3.57
N HIS A 6 40.88 -59.42 -2.34
CA HIS A 6 39.55 -59.17 -1.76
C HIS A 6 39.31 -57.71 -1.35
N ILE A 7 40.35 -56.93 -1.03
CA ILE A 7 40.21 -55.52 -0.61
C ILE A 7 39.86 -54.64 -1.80
N SER A 8 40.52 -54.88 -2.94
CA SER A 8 40.24 -54.16 -4.18
C SER A 8 38.80 -54.42 -4.63
N SER A 9 38.32 -55.67 -4.50
CA SER A 9 36.92 -56.00 -4.80
C SER A 9 35.92 -55.32 -3.85
N LEU A 10 36.24 -55.18 -2.56
CA LEU A 10 35.36 -54.52 -1.57
C LEU A 10 35.29 -53.00 -1.78
N LEU A 11 36.42 -52.38 -2.14
CA LEU A 11 36.53 -50.97 -2.50
C LEU A 11 35.76 -50.65 -3.78
N VAL A 12 35.85 -51.52 -4.79
CA VAL A 12 35.07 -51.41 -6.04
C VAL A 12 33.57 -51.60 -5.76
N LEU A 13 33.19 -52.53 -4.88
CA LEU A 13 31.78 -52.71 -4.48
C LEU A 13 31.22 -51.48 -3.74
N MET A 14 32.02 -50.88 -2.84
CA MET A 14 31.67 -49.62 -2.15
C MET A 14 31.55 -48.45 -3.13
N LEU A 15 32.47 -48.32 -4.11
CA LEU A 15 32.40 -47.31 -5.17
C LEU A 15 31.16 -47.49 -6.07
N LEU A 16 30.78 -48.74 -6.37
CA LEU A 16 29.58 -49.05 -7.14
C LEU A 16 28.29 -48.74 -6.35
N LEU A 17 28.25 -49.05 -5.05
CA LEU A 17 27.13 -48.66 -4.18
C LEU A 17 27.00 -47.12 -4.09
N LEU A 18 28.11 -46.40 -3.98
CA LEU A 18 28.13 -44.94 -4.01
C LEU A 18 27.66 -44.35 -5.36
N LEU A 19 27.92 -45.04 -6.48
CA LEU A 19 27.44 -44.65 -7.82
C LEU A 19 25.93 -44.90 -7.99
N VAL A 20 25.39 -45.99 -7.44
CA VAL A 20 23.96 -46.31 -7.49
C VAL A 20 23.13 -45.31 -6.68
N ILE A 21 23.61 -44.90 -5.50
CA ILE A 21 22.95 -43.89 -4.66
C ILE A 21 22.87 -42.52 -5.36
N ASN A 22 23.83 -42.20 -6.22
CA ASN A 22 23.87 -40.92 -6.93
C ASN A 22 22.95 -40.89 -8.18
N CYS A 23 22.47 -42.04 -8.64
CA CYS A 23 21.62 -42.14 -9.84
C CYS A 23 20.11 -42.01 -9.53
N ASP A 24 19.67 -42.32 -8.32
CA ASP A 24 18.24 -42.39 -7.97
C ASP A 24 17.59 -41.01 -7.69
N LEU A 25 18.40 -39.95 -7.57
CA LEU A 25 17.92 -38.59 -7.30
C LEU A 25 17.33 -37.87 -8.53
N LYS A 26 17.41 -38.46 -9.74
CA LYS A 26 17.12 -37.76 -11.00
C LYS A 26 15.72 -38.00 -11.59
N SER A 27 14.92 -38.95 -11.09
CA SER A 27 13.77 -39.50 -11.85
C SER A 27 12.36 -38.99 -11.49
N GLN A 28 12.17 -38.03 -10.57
CA GLN A 28 10.79 -37.58 -10.23
C GLN A 28 10.66 -36.06 -10.18
N ARG A 29 10.59 -35.42 -11.36
CA ARG A 29 10.30 -33.99 -11.43
C ARG A 29 9.52 -33.59 -12.68
N GLU A 30 8.38 -34.21 -12.94
CA GLU A 30 7.39 -33.66 -13.86
C GLU A 30 5.99 -33.80 -13.26
N GLY A 31 5.34 -32.66 -12.99
CA GLY A 31 3.93 -32.61 -12.62
C GLY A 31 3.60 -31.58 -11.53
N ILE A 32 2.99 -30.46 -11.96
CA ILE A 32 2.15 -29.54 -11.18
C ILE A 32 2.89 -28.43 -10.41
N VAL A 33 3.09 -27.27 -11.08
CA VAL A 33 3.27 -25.97 -10.42
C VAL A 33 2.42 -24.92 -11.14
N GLN A 34 1.22 -24.65 -10.64
CA GLN A 34 0.52 -23.41 -10.91
C GLN A 34 -0.51 -23.12 -9.80
N LYS A 35 -0.05 -22.53 -8.69
CA LYS A 35 -0.84 -21.69 -7.78
C LYS A 35 0.13 -21.02 -6.79
N ASN A 36 -0.09 -19.73 -6.52
CA ASN A 36 0.60 -18.86 -5.57
C ASN A 36 1.94 -18.20 -6.00
N SER A 37 1.92 -17.44 -7.10
CA SER A 37 3.04 -16.55 -7.48
C SER A 37 3.15 -15.24 -6.68
N TYR A 38 2.12 -14.86 -5.91
CA TYR A 38 2.13 -13.61 -5.12
C TYR A 38 2.96 -13.71 -3.83
N PHE A 39 2.94 -14.88 -3.16
CA PHE A 39 3.65 -15.09 -1.90
C PHE A 39 5.17 -15.10 -2.04
N ARG A 40 5.70 -15.48 -3.22
CA ARG A 40 7.14 -15.58 -3.44
C ARG A 40 7.85 -14.23 -3.32
N ARG A 41 7.14 -13.11 -3.54
CA ARG A 41 7.73 -11.76 -3.55
C ARG A 41 7.93 -11.13 -2.16
N ILE A 42 7.16 -11.53 -1.15
CA ILE A 42 7.26 -10.95 0.21
C ILE A 42 8.46 -11.53 0.97
N PHE A 43 8.88 -12.77 0.64
CA PHE A 43 10.02 -13.45 1.27
C PHE A 43 11.36 -13.22 0.53
N THR A 44 11.31 -12.90 -0.77
CA THR A 44 12.49 -12.51 -1.57
C THR A 44 12.76 -11.02 -1.40
N GLY A 45 13.35 -10.62 -0.27
CA GLY A 45 13.71 -9.24 0.07
C GLY A 45 14.64 -8.54 -0.93
N GLU A 46 14.12 -8.22 -2.11
CA GLU A 46 14.68 -7.27 -3.07
C GLU A 46 13.82 -6.00 -3.03
N ARG A 47 14.19 -5.04 -2.18
CA ARG A 47 14.73 -3.75 -2.64
C ARG A 47 14.87 -2.71 -1.51
N ALA A 48 16.00 -2.02 -1.63
CA ALA A 48 16.25 -0.60 -1.38
C ALA A 48 15.94 -0.04 0.02
N LEU A 49 17.01 0.03 0.83
CA LEU A 49 17.18 1.02 1.87
C LEU A 49 16.76 2.42 1.38
N ARG A 50 15.67 2.95 1.93
CA ARG A 50 15.42 4.40 1.95
C ARG A 50 14.93 4.84 3.32
N LYS A 51 15.69 5.78 3.89
CA LYS A 51 15.33 6.57 5.08
C LYS A 51 14.24 7.58 4.70
N SER A 52 13.17 7.62 5.48
CA SER A 52 12.21 8.71 5.70
C SER A 52 11.08 8.07 6.51
N GLY A 53 10.48 8.61 7.56
CA GLY A 53 10.29 9.96 8.07
C GLY A 53 9.11 9.82 9.05
N LYS A 54 9.04 10.68 10.06
CA LYS A 54 8.16 10.61 11.24
C LYS A 54 6.75 10.05 10.99
N GLY A 55 6.35 9.11 11.85
CA GLY A 55 5.04 8.49 11.85
C GLY A 55 3.91 9.46 12.22
N VAL A 56 2.77 9.27 11.55
CA VAL A 56 1.46 9.72 12.00
C VAL A 56 0.70 8.46 12.39
N ALA A 57 0.31 8.37 13.66
CA ALA A 57 -0.53 7.31 14.16
C ALA A 57 -1.98 7.58 13.71
N LEU A 58 -2.58 6.63 12.99
CA LEU A 58 -4.03 6.58 12.81
C LEU A 58 -4.56 5.60 13.87
N THR A 59 -5.09 6.17 14.95
CA THR A 59 -5.91 5.46 15.93
C THR A 59 -7.28 5.19 15.37
N GLY A 60 -7.86 4.07 15.79
CA GLY A 60 -9.13 3.53 15.31
C GLY A 60 -10.31 4.49 15.44
N VAL A 61 -11.23 4.32 14.50
CA VAL A 61 -12.54 4.96 14.48
C VAL A 61 -13.42 4.21 15.47
N ASP A 62 -13.49 4.71 16.71
CA ASP A 62 -14.64 4.48 17.56
C ASP A 62 -15.70 5.53 17.17
N SER A 63 -16.77 5.03 16.56
CA SER A 63 -17.94 5.77 16.14
C SER A 63 -18.76 6.23 17.35
N VAL A 64 -18.67 7.53 17.67
CA VAL A 64 -19.73 8.28 18.36
C VAL A 64 -19.97 9.56 17.56
N VAL A 65 -21.02 9.54 16.75
CA VAL A 65 -21.50 10.69 15.98
C VAL A 65 -22.27 11.60 16.94
N GLU A 66 -21.62 12.66 17.40
CA GLU A 66 -22.32 13.81 18.00
C GLU A 66 -22.76 14.73 16.86
N GLN A 67 -24.07 14.76 16.62
CA GLN A 67 -24.72 15.63 15.63
C GLN A 67 -24.41 17.10 15.95
N ARG A 68 -23.56 17.73 15.14
CA ARG A 68 -23.52 19.19 15.03
C ARG A 68 -24.48 19.64 13.94
N GLN A 69 -25.51 20.38 14.37
CA GLN A 69 -26.46 21.05 13.50
C GLN A 69 -25.75 21.95 12.48
N PRO A 70 -26.26 22.07 11.25
CA PRO A 70 -25.73 22.97 10.24
C PRO A 70 -25.99 24.41 10.68
N SER A 71 -24.91 25.21 10.74
CA SER A 71 -24.99 26.64 10.99
C SER A 71 -25.85 27.30 9.91
N GLU A 72 -26.87 27.97 10.40
CA GLU A 72 -27.82 28.84 9.74
C GLU A 72 -27.13 29.76 8.72
N VAL A 73 -27.71 29.81 7.52
CA VAL A 73 -27.32 30.71 6.44
C VAL A 73 -27.47 32.14 6.95
N VAL A 74 -26.34 32.78 7.27
CA VAL A 74 -26.29 34.21 7.57
C VAL A 74 -26.57 34.96 6.28
N ALA A 75 -27.78 35.50 6.17
CA ALA A 75 -28.10 36.56 5.24
C ALA A 75 -27.09 37.71 5.43
N LEU A 76 -26.42 38.13 4.37
CA LEU A 76 -25.58 39.31 4.36
C LEU A 76 -26.47 40.57 4.46
N THR A 77 -26.96 40.86 5.66
CA THR A 77 -27.39 42.21 6.04
C THR A 77 -26.37 42.76 7.01
N GLY A 78 -25.29 43.31 6.47
CA GLY A 78 -24.16 43.77 7.28
C GLY A 78 -23.17 44.61 6.47
N VAL A 79 -23.66 45.57 5.70
CA VAL A 79 -22.84 46.72 5.29
C VAL A 79 -22.97 47.74 6.40
N ASP A 80 -21.91 47.87 7.19
CA ASP A 80 -21.73 48.94 8.15
C ASP A 80 -21.76 50.28 7.39
N LYS A 81 -22.82 51.07 7.63
CA LYS A 81 -22.98 52.43 7.08
C LYS A 81 -22.13 53.40 7.89
N SER A 82 -20.81 53.28 7.82
CA SER A 82 -19.91 54.35 8.22
C SER A 82 -19.50 55.15 6.97
N VAL A 83 -20.28 56.20 6.69
CA VAL A 83 -19.93 57.23 5.71
C VAL A 83 -18.63 57.91 6.17
N PRO A 84 -17.56 57.97 5.34
CA PRO A 84 -16.41 58.80 5.67
C PRO A 84 -16.85 60.26 5.78
N LYS A 85 -16.62 60.85 6.94
CA LYS A 85 -16.90 62.26 7.22
C LYS A 85 -15.91 63.09 6.41
N LEU A 86 -16.37 63.72 5.33
CA LEU A 86 -15.61 64.69 4.52
C LEU A 86 -14.91 65.71 5.43
N THR A 87 -13.63 65.95 5.20
CA THR A 87 -12.86 66.97 5.92
C THR A 87 -13.34 68.37 5.52
N GLU A 88 -13.27 69.31 6.46
CA GLU A 88 -13.75 70.70 6.30
C GLU A 88 -13.11 71.46 5.13
N GLU A 89 -12.02 70.97 4.54
CA GLU A 89 -11.38 71.56 3.35
C GLU A 89 -12.14 71.26 2.05
N GLU A 90 -12.86 70.14 1.94
CA GLU A 90 -13.63 69.76 0.74
C GLU A 90 -14.96 70.52 0.59
N LYS A 91 -15.43 71.18 1.66
CA LYS A 91 -16.62 72.06 1.61
C LYS A 91 -16.35 73.44 1.02
N SER A 92 -15.08 73.85 0.85
CA SER A 92 -14.73 75.22 0.46
C SER A 92 -14.60 75.45 -1.05
N LEU A 93 -14.64 74.38 -1.87
CA LEU A 93 -14.74 74.46 -3.32
C LEU A 93 -16.16 74.06 -3.72
N GLY A 94 -16.99 75.02 -4.12
CA GLY A 94 -18.42 74.84 -4.42
C GLY A 94 -18.75 73.92 -5.60
N ILE A 95 -18.39 72.64 -5.50
CA ILE A 95 -18.79 71.56 -6.39
C ILE A 95 -19.76 70.70 -5.59
N LYS A 96 -21.06 70.89 -5.82
CA LYS A 96 -22.03 69.81 -5.54
C LYS A 96 -21.53 68.58 -6.29
N PRO A 97 -21.30 67.41 -5.66
CA PRO A 97 -21.18 66.18 -6.41
C PRO A 97 -22.58 65.91 -6.97
N ASN A 98 -22.82 66.33 -8.21
CA ASN A 98 -23.88 65.74 -9.01
C ASN A 98 -23.42 64.30 -9.21
N ASN A 99 -23.83 63.39 -8.32
CA ASN A 99 -23.54 61.98 -8.46
C ASN A 99 -24.08 61.55 -9.83
N PRO A 100 -23.24 61.09 -10.78
CA PRO A 100 -23.70 60.67 -12.10
C PRO A 100 -24.82 59.63 -12.02
N LEU A 101 -24.84 58.84 -10.94
CA LEU A 101 -25.85 57.81 -10.66
C LEU A 101 -27.24 58.37 -10.35
N ASP A 102 -27.38 59.64 -9.94
CA ASP A 102 -28.69 60.28 -9.72
C ASP A 102 -29.32 60.77 -11.03
N LYS A 103 -28.52 60.88 -12.11
CA LYS A 103 -28.97 61.28 -13.45
C LYS A 103 -29.31 60.09 -14.33
N ILE A 104 -28.73 58.92 -14.04
CA ILE A 104 -28.93 57.67 -14.77
C ILE A 104 -29.98 56.85 -14.04
N TRP A 105 -31.11 56.55 -14.70
CA TRP A 105 -32.18 55.73 -14.13
C TRP A 105 -31.74 54.26 -14.11
N LEU A 106 -30.92 53.90 -13.12
CA LEU A 106 -30.48 52.53 -12.85
C LEU A 106 -31.47 51.84 -11.92
N LEU A 107 -31.77 50.57 -12.21
CA LEU A 107 -32.49 49.69 -11.28
C LEU A 107 -31.60 49.36 -10.07
N ASP A 108 -32.19 48.96 -8.94
CA ASP A 108 -31.44 48.67 -7.70
C ASP A 108 -30.28 47.67 -7.93
N LYS A 109 -30.51 46.61 -8.71
CA LYS A 109 -29.47 45.63 -9.08
C LYS A 109 -28.35 46.19 -9.94
N GLU A 110 -28.66 47.17 -10.78
CA GLU A 110 -27.64 47.84 -11.61
C GLU A 110 -26.78 48.77 -10.75
N ARG A 111 -27.37 49.40 -9.72
CA ARG A 111 -26.64 50.20 -8.73
C ARG A 111 -25.71 49.32 -7.88
N GLU A 112 -26.22 48.21 -7.36
CA GLU A 112 -25.40 47.23 -6.62
C GLU A 112 -24.22 46.71 -7.45
N ALA A 113 -24.43 46.45 -8.75
CA ALA A 113 -23.35 46.05 -9.66
C ALA A 113 -22.28 47.14 -9.81
N VAL A 114 -22.67 48.42 -9.90
CA VAL A 114 -21.73 49.54 -9.98
C VAL A 114 -20.97 49.70 -8.67
N ASP A 115 -21.66 49.62 -7.52
CA ASP A 115 -21.05 49.72 -6.19
C ASP A 115 -20.02 48.60 -5.97
N TYR A 116 -20.34 47.38 -6.40
CA TYR A 116 -19.42 46.25 -6.36
C TYR A 116 -18.19 46.49 -7.24
N ILE A 117 -18.38 46.87 -8.51
CA ILE A 117 -17.28 47.19 -9.43
C ILE A 117 -16.39 48.28 -8.83
N GLN A 118 -16.99 49.35 -8.29
CA GLN A 118 -16.28 50.44 -7.63
C GLN A 118 -15.40 49.88 -6.50
N SER A 119 -15.98 49.12 -5.57
CA SER A 119 -15.24 48.54 -4.43
C SER A 119 -14.03 47.72 -4.86
N VAL A 120 -14.12 47.02 -6.00
CA VAL A 120 -13.01 46.21 -6.53
C VAL A 120 -11.92 47.07 -7.17
N VAL A 121 -12.29 48.08 -7.97
CA VAL A 121 -11.30 48.89 -8.70
C VAL A 121 -10.62 49.96 -7.83
N THR A 122 -11.23 50.33 -6.70
CA THR A 122 -10.67 51.29 -5.74
C THR A 122 -9.91 50.64 -4.58
N ASP A 123 -10.07 49.34 -4.32
CA ASP A 123 -9.29 48.64 -3.29
C ASP A 123 -7.84 48.43 -3.73
N ALA A 124 -6.90 49.06 -3.03
CA ALA A 124 -5.46 48.98 -3.31
C ALA A 124 -4.86 47.58 -3.11
N ASN A 125 -5.49 46.71 -2.32
CA ASN A 125 -4.97 45.37 -2.04
C ASN A 125 -5.20 44.41 -3.22
N ILE A 126 -6.24 44.65 -4.01
CA ILE A 126 -6.61 43.79 -5.13
C ILE A 126 -5.65 44.05 -6.31
N GLY A 127 -4.96 43.01 -6.79
CA GLY A 127 -4.13 43.06 -8.00
C GLY A 127 -2.87 43.93 -7.90
N SER A 128 -2.45 44.29 -6.69
CA SER A 128 -1.22 45.05 -6.42
C SER A 128 0.04 44.31 -6.90
N ASP A 129 0.06 43.00 -6.72
CA ASP A 129 1.07 42.06 -7.22
C ASP A 129 1.20 42.06 -8.76
N LYS A 130 0.12 42.44 -9.46
CA LYS A 130 0.05 42.51 -10.92
C LYS A 130 0.23 43.92 -11.48
N GLY A 131 0.44 44.91 -10.61
CA GLY A 131 0.59 46.32 -11.00
C GLY A 131 -0.66 46.93 -11.61
N TYR A 132 -1.86 46.46 -11.23
CA TYR A 132 -3.10 47.02 -11.74
C TYR A 132 -3.38 48.41 -11.16
N LYS A 133 -3.90 49.32 -12.00
CA LYS A 133 -4.34 50.65 -11.58
C LYS A 133 -5.37 50.53 -10.45
N THR A 134 -5.14 51.27 -9.38
CA THR A 134 -6.14 51.52 -8.33
C THR A 134 -6.77 52.89 -8.60
N TYR A 135 -8.08 52.90 -8.78
CA TYR A 135 -8.83 54.14 -8.99
C TYR A 135 -9.10 54.81 -7.65
N THR A 136 -9.09 56.14 -7.62
CA THR A 136 -9.83 56.90 -6.61
C THR A 136 -11.32 56.94 -6.98
N ASP A 137 -12.20 57.21 -6.02
CA ASP A 137 -13.63 57.36 -6.29
C ASP A 137 -13.89 58.41 -7.39
N LEU A 138 -13.20 59.55 -7.33
CA LEU A 138 -13.31 60.61 -8.34
C LEU A 138 -12.88 60.13 -9.73
N GLU A 139 -11.76 59.41 -9.84
CA GLU A 139 -11.32 58.84 -11.13
C GLU A 139 -12.30 57.82 -11.68
N PHE A 140 -12.90 57.00 -10.82
CA PHE A 140 -13.92 56.03 -11.22
C PHE A 140 -15.17 56.72 -11.74
N TYR A 141 -15.70 57.75 -11.04
CA TYR A 141 -16.86 58.50 -11.52
C TYR A 141 -16.58 59.28 -12.81
N ASN A 142 -15.37 59.80 -12.99
CA ASN A 142 -14.96 60.43 -14.24
C ASN A 142 -14.95 59.41 -15.39
N LEU A 143 -14.44 58.20 -15.16
CA LEU A 143 -14.50 57.10 -16.12
C LEU A 143 -15.95 56.74 -16.48
N LEU A 144 -16.87 56.68 -15.51
CA LEU A 144 -18.29 56.43 -15.78
C LEU A 144 -18.91 57.52 -16.67
N ASN A 145 -18.57 58.79 -16.43
CA ASN A 145 -19.03 59.91 -17.27
C ASN A 145 -18.48 59.82 -18.70
N GLU A 146 -17.21 59.45 -18.87
CA GLU A 146 -16.56 59.29 -20.19
C GLU A 146 -17.15 58.12 -20.98
N LEU A 147 -17.47 57.01 -20.31
CA LEU A 147 -18.15 55.86 -20.90
C LEU A 147 -19.54 56.22 -21.41
N GLY A 148 -20.26 57.05 -20.65
CA GLY A 148 -21.65 57.40 -20.89
C GLY A 148 -22.62 56.22 -20.72
N ASP A 149 -23.92 56.55 -20.67
CA ASP A 149 -24.98 55.62 -20.26
C ASP A 149 -25.02 54.31 -21.06
N VAL A 150 -24.81 54.41 -22.38
CA VAL A 150 -24.92 53.26 -23.29
C VAL A 150 -23.83 52.21 -23.03
N LYS A 151 -22.58 52.65 -22.83
CA LYS A 151 -21.46 51.73 -22.58
C LYS A 151 -21.51 51.21 -21.15
N LEU A 152 -21.85 52.07 -20.19
CA LEU A 152 -22.00 51.69 -18.79
C LEU A 152 -23.07 50.59 -18.61
N LYS A 153 -24.26 50.72 -19.23
CA LYS A 153 -25.30 49.68 -19.17
C LYS A 153 -24.81 48.33 -19.70
N LYS A 154 -23.96 48.30 -20.72
CA LYS A 154 -23.41 47.06 -21.25
C LYS A 154 -22.37 46.45 -20.30
N ILE A 155 -21.51 47.25 -19.68
CA ILE A 155 -20.56 46.81 -18.65
C ILE A 155 -21.31 46.18 -17.48
N ILE A 156 -22.36 46.85 -16.99
CA ILE A 156 -23.23 46.34 -15.91
C ILE A 156 -23.84 44.99 -16.31
N LYS A 157 -24.43 44.91 -17.51
CA LYS A 157 -25.04 43.66 -18.01
C LYS A 157 -24.06 42.50 -18.05
N VAL A 158 -22.82 42.76 -18.47
CA VAL A 158 -21.76 41.76 -18.53
C VAL A 158 -21.39 41.25 -17.13
N HIS A 159 -21.19 42.15 -16.18
CA HIS A 159 -20.89 41.79 -14.79
C HIS A 159 -22.03 40.98 -14.14
N LEU A 160 -23.28 41.44 -14.30
CA LEU A 160 -24.46 40.72 -13.82
C LEU A 160 -24.58 39.32 -14.45
N GLY A 161 -24.24 39.17 -15.73
CA GLY A 161 -24.21 37.86 -16.38
C GLY A 161 -23.20 36.89 -15.75
N ILE A 162 -22.03 37.38 -15.33
CA ILE A 162 -21.03 36.56 -14.63
C ILE A 162 -21.53 36.13 -13.25
N LEU A 163 -22.12 37.06 -12.48
CA LEU A 163 -22.71 36.73 -11.18
C LEU A 163 -23.85 35.71 -11.31
N GLN A 164 -24.65 35.79 -12.37
CA GLN A 164 -25.70 34.82 -12.65
C GLN A 164 -25.13 33.42 -12.94
N GLU A 165 -24.07 33.30 -13.74
CA GLU A 165 -23.42 31.99 -13.96
C GLU A 165 -22.73 31.47 -12.71
N GLN A 166 -22.15 32.35 -11.89
CA GLN A 166 -21.63 31.99 -10.57
C GLN A 166 -22.71 31.40 -9.65
N GLU A 167 -23.90 32.02 -9.58
CA GLU A 167 -25.02 31.50 -8.79
C GLU A 167 -25.49 30.14 -9.29
N LYS A 168 -25.66 29.99 -10.62
CA LYS A 168 -26.03 28.72 -11.24
C LYS A 168 -25.02 27.61 -10.94
N ALA A 169 -23.73 27.89 -11.05
CA ALA A 169 -22.68 26.92 -10.74
C ALA A 169 -22.72 26.52 -9.25
N SER A 170 -22.90 27.48 -8.34
CA SER A 170 -23.05 27.20 -6.90
C SER A 170 -24.24 26.28 -6.62
N ASN A 171 -25.39 26.57 -7.25
CA ASN A 171 -26.60 25.75 -7.10
C ASN A 171 -26.44 24.36 -7.70
N ALA A 172 -25.71 24.23 -8.82
CA ALA A 172 -25.42 22.94 -9.44
C ALA A 172 -24.59 22.04 -8.51
N ILE A 173 -23.53 22.59 -7.89
CA ILE A 173 -22.66 21.84 -6.95
C ILE A 173 -23.45 21.25 -5.77
N LEU A 174 -24.49 21.95 -5.29
CA LEU A 174 -25.30 21.45 -4.18
C LEU A 174 -25.95 20.09 -4.49
N ASN A 175 -26.28 19.83 -5.76
CA ASN A 175 -26.96 18.64 -6.23
C ASN A 175 -26.02 17.48 -6.57
N VAL A 176 -24.70 17.64 -6.44
CA VAL A 176 -23.73 16.56 -6.68
C VAL A 176 -23.86 15.50 -5.56
N PRO A 177 -24.19 14.23 -5.88
CA PRO A 177 -24.39 13.21 -4.86
C PRO A 177 -23.10 12.80 -4.14
N SER A 178 -21.99 12.67 -4.88
CA SER A 178 -20.69 12.28 -4.32
C SER A 178 -20.09 13.42 -3.49
N TYR A 179 -19.81 13.13 -2.21
CA TYR A 179 -19.21 14.10 -1.29
C TYR A 179 -17.84 14.59 -1.78
N ILE A 180 -17.01 13.67 -2.31
CA ILE A 180 -15.65 13.97 -2.76
C ILE A 180 -15.69 14.91 -3.97
N ASN A 181 -16.48 14.57 -4.99
CA ASN A 181 -16.65 15.44 -6.16
C ASN A 181 -17.23 16.80 -5.78
N LYS A 182 -18.20 16.82 -4.87
CA LYS A 182 -18.79 18.06 -4.36
C LYS A 182 -17.72 18.94 -3.71
N GLN A 183 -16.83 18.36 -2.90
CA GLN A 183 -15.74 19.09 -2.26
C GLN A 183 -14.72 19.61 -3.29
N GLU A 184 -14.32 18.82 -4.27
CA GLU A 184 -13.41 19.24 -5.34
C GLU A 184 -14.00 20.41 -6.14
N LEU A 185 -15.25 20.28 -6.59
CA LEU A 185 -15.96 21.31 -7.35
C LEU A 185 -16.16 22.57 -6.52
N GLN A 186 -16.47 22.45 -5.23
CA GLN A 186 -16.58 23.59 -4.32
C GLN A 186 -15.25 24.32 -4.16
N ASN A 187 -14.14 23.61 -4.02
CA ASN A 187 -12.81 24.22 -3.94
C ASN A 187 -12.46 24.97 -5.23
N ARG A 188 -12.77 24.38 -6.38
CA ARG A 188 -12.53 25.01 -7.68
C ARG A 188 -13.42 26.24 -7.88
N PHE A 189 -14.71 26.14 -7.53
CA PHE A 189 -15.65 27.26 -7.51
C PHE A 189 -15.15 28.43 -6.65
N ASN A 190 -14.74 28.15 -5.40
CA ASN A 190 -14.20 29.16 -4.50
C ASN A 190 -12.96 29.84 -5.11
N LYS A 191 -12.06 29.07 -5.72
CA LYS A 191 -10.89 29.61 -6.42
C LYS A 191 -11.26 30.55 -7.56
N HIS A 192 -12.26 30.21 -8.39
CA HIS A 192 -12.70 31.11 -9.47
C HIS A 192 -13.37 32.37 -8.91
N LYS A 193 -14.20 32.23 -7.86
CA LYS A 193 -14.80 33.36 -7.15
C LYS A 193 -13.76 34.32 -6.57
N ASP A 194 -12.73 33.80 -5.91
CA ASP A 194 -11.67 34.61 -5.30
C ASP A 194 -10.81 35.33 -6.36
N ASN A 195 -10.58 34.68 -7.51
CA ASN A 195 -9.82 35.26 -8.61
C ASN A 195 -10.60 36.34 -9.38
N TYR A 196 -11.94 36.33 -9.30
CA TYR A 196 -12.78 37.22 -10.09
C TYR A 196 -12.51 38.70 -9.80
N ASN A 197 -12.32 39.07 -8.52
CA ASN A 197 -12.03 40.47 -8.15
C ASN A 197 -10.74 40.99 -8.83
N SER A 198 -9.67 40.19 -8.77
CA SER A 198 -8.40 40.53 -9.41
C SER A 198 -8.58 40.61 -10.94
N TYR A 199 -9.30 39.66 -11.53
CA TYR A 199 -9.60 39.66 -12.97
C TYR A 199 -10.37 40.90 -13.39
N LEU A 200 -11.45 41.23 -12.68
CA LEU A 200 -12.30 42.39 -12.91
C LEU A 200 -11.47 43.68 -12.85
N LYS A 201 -10.63 43.86 -11.82
CA LYS A 201 -9.74 45.03 -11.74
C LYS A 201 -8.77 45.11 -12.92
N GLY A 202 -8.24 43.97 -13.37
CA GLY A 202 -7.41 43.89 -14.58
C GLY A 202 -8.13 44.35 -15.84
N LEU A 203 -9.47 44.18 -15.93
CA LEU A 203 -10.25 44.67 -17.06
C LEU A 203 -10.26 46.21 -17.14
N PHE A 204 -10.24 46.87 -15.98
CA PHE A 204 -10.19 48.33 -15.83
C PHE A 204 -8.76 48.89 -15.94
N ASN A 205 -7.72 48.06 -16.02
CA ASN A 205 -6.34 48.52 -16.11
C ASN A 205 -5.95 48.97 -17.53
N ARG A 206 -6.67 49.97 -18.07
CA ARG A 206 -6.45 50.54 -19.42
C ARG A 206 -6.40 52.07 -19.36
N THR A 207 -5.87 52.66 -20.42
CA THR A 207 -5.55 54.10 -20.49
C THR A 207 -6.75 54.96 -20.86
N THR A 208 -7.73 54.43 -21.60
CA THR A 208 -8.90 55.19 -22.07
C THR A 208 -10.20 54.48 -21.69
N ALA A 209 -11.29 55.25 -21.57
CA ALA A 209 -12.63 54.70 -21.34
C ALA A 209 -13.06 53.68 -22.42
N ASP A 210 -12.69 53.94 -23.68
CA ASP A 210 -12.99 53.03 -24.80
C ASP A 210 -12.24 51.71 -24.70
N ASP A 211 -10.97 51.75 -24.26
CA ASP A 211 -10.19 50.53 -24.04
C ASP A 211 -10.74 49.72 -22.87
N VAL A 212 -11.14 50.37 -21.76
CA VAL A 212 -11.81 49.70 -20.63
C VAL A 212 -13.09 49.02 -21.11
N TYR A 213 -13.95 49.75 -21.83
CA TYR A 213 -15.19 49.20 -22.38
C TYR A 213 -14.92 47.99 -23.29
N ASN A 214 -14.02 48.11 -24.26
CA ASN A 214 -13.71 47.02 -25.18
C ASN A 214 -13.18 45.78 -24.46
N ASN A 215 -12.31 45.97 -23.47
CA ASN A 215 -11.74 44.90 -22.65
C ASN A 215 -12.82 44.16 -21.84
N ILE A 216 -13.81 44.89 -21.32
CA ILE A 216 -14.94 44.30 -20.59
C ILE A 216 -15.89 43.59 -21.55
N ILE A 217 -16.27 44.16 -22.70
CA ILE A 217 -17.28 43.53 -23.56
C ILE A 217 -16.80 42.22 -24.18
N ILE A 218 -15.50 42.07 -24.45
CA ILE A 218 -14.93 40.82 -24.98
C ILE A 218 -14.59 39.79 -23.90
N ASN A 219 -14.75 40.13 -22.62
CA ASN A 219 -14.42 39.22 -21.54
C ASN A 219 -15.36 38.00 -21.54
N ASN A 220 -14.83 36.87 -21.13
CA ASN A 220 -15.51 35.58 -21.14
C ASN A 220 -15.36 34.83 -19.81
N TYR A 221 -15.22 35.57 -18.69
CA TYR A 221 -14.97 34.96 -17.37
C TYR A 221 -16.12 34.05 -16.91
N ASN A 222 -17.32 34.25 -17.44
CA ASN A 222 -18.45 33.36 -17.22
C ASN A 222 -18.18 31.91 -17.66
N ILE A 223 -17.23 31.67 -18.59
CA ILE A 223 -16.81 30.32 -19.00
C ILE A 223 -16.25 29.52 -17.81
N GLU A 224 -15.57 30.15 -16.86
CA GLU A 224 -14.99 29.46 -15.71
C GLU A 224 -16.07 28.83 -14.81
N PHE A 225 -17.21 29.51 -14.64
CA PHE A 225 -18.35 28.98 -13.90
C PHE A 225 -19.19 28.00 -14.73
N ASN A 226 -19.29 28.22 -16.05
CA ASN A 226 -19.94 27.28 -16.95
C ASN A 226 -19.20 25.92 -17.01
N ASP A 227 -17.86 25.90 -17.03
CA ASP A 227 -17.07 24.65 -16.99
C ASP A 227 -17.39 23.83 -15.74
N ILE A 228 -17.59 24.47 -14.59
CA ILE A 228 -18.04 23.79 -13.36
C ILE A 228 -19.43 23.19 -13.56
N LYS A 229 -20.36 23.94 -14.14
CA LYS A 229 -21.73 23.48 -14.38
C LYS A 229 -21.75 22.28 -15.35
N GLU A 230 -21.03 22.35 -16.46
CA GLU A 230 -20.92 21.27 -17.43
C GLU A 230 -20.31 20.01 -16.79
N LYS A 231 -19.32 20.17 -15.90
CA LYS A 231 -18.77 19.05 -15.12
C LYS A 231 -19.79 18.45 -14.16
N VAL A 232 -20.59 19.27 -13.48
CA VAL A 232 -21.69 18.79 -12.63
C VAL A 232 -22.71 18.02 -13.47
N GLU A 233 -23.11 18.55 -14.62
CA GLU A 233 -24.05 17.88 -15.53
C GLU A 233 -23.51 16.51 -15.97
N GLY A 234 -22.24 16.42 -16.35
CA GLY A 234 -21.59 15.15 -16.67
C GLY A 234 -21.55 14.15 -15.50
N LEU A 235 -21.43 14.61 -14.25
CA LEU A 235 -21.50 13.74 -13.07
C LEU A 235 -22.92 13.26 -12.78
N ILE A 236 -23.93 14.10 -13.02
CA ILE A 236 -25.34 13.75 -12.80
C ILE A 236 -25.81 12.75 -13.87
N GLU A 237 -25.34 12.87 -15.11
CA GLU A 237 -25.67 11.92 -16.19
C GLU A 237 -25.07 10.52 -15.97
N VAL A 238 -23.97 10.41 -15.21
CA VAL A 238 -23.27 9.14 -14.97
C VAL A 238 -23.64 8.52 -13.62
N GLY A 239 -23.70 9.31 -12.54
CA GLY A 239 -23.77 8.86 -11.13
C GLY A 239 -25.09 8.26 -10.63
N HIS A 240 -25.77 7.45 -11.43
CA HIS A 240 -27.00 6.76 -11.02
C HIS A 240 -26.75 5.74 -9.90
N VAL A 241 -25.67 4.96 -9.96
CA VAL A 241 -25.46 3.87 -9.00
C VAL A 241 -25.19 4.42 -7.60
N TYR A 242 -24.29 5.40 -7.47
CA TYR A 242 -23.95 5.98 -6.19
C TYR A 242 -25.14 6.68 -5.52
N ALA A 243 -25.99 7.37 -6.30
CA ALA A 243 -27.16 8.04 -5.77
C ALA A 243 -28.19 7.05 -5.15
N GLU A 244 -28.30 5.85 -5.71
CA GLU A 244 -29.20 4.77 -5.28
C GLU A 244 -28.70 3.95 -4.07
N LEU A 245 -27.47 4.20 -3.60
CA LEU A 245 -26.92 3.58 -2.40
C LEU A 245 -27.49 4.19 -1.12
N SER A 246 -27.61 3.38 -0.06
CA SER A 246 -27.89 3.87 1.29
C SER A 246 -26.72 4.72 1.83
N ASP A 247 -26.94 5.47 2.90
CA ASP A 247 -25.89 6.29 3.51
C ASP A 247 -24.72 5.43 4.03
N GLU A 248 -25.00 4.23 4.54
CA GLU A 248 -23.98 3.27 4.96
C GLU A 248 -23.21 2.71 3.75
N GLU A 249 -23.90 2.37 2.67
CA GLU A 249 -23.30 1.91 1.42
C GLU A 249 -22.38 2.97 0.81
N LYS A 250 -22.82 4.24 0.81
CA LYS A 250 -22.02 5.40 0.37
C LYS A 250 -20.77 5.57 1.22
N SER A 251 -20.88 5.47 2.54
CA SER A 251 -19.72 5.58 3.44
C SER A 251 -18.65 4.53 3.14
N VAL A 252 -19.04 3.29 2.80
CA VAL A 252 -18.09 2.25 2.40
C VAL A 252 -17.42 2.59 1.07
N ILE A 253 -18.19 3.04 0.08
CA ILE A 253 -17.65 3.43 -1.23
C ILE A 253 -16.70 4.63 -1.10
N ASP A 254 -17.06 5.65 -0.32
CA ASP A 254 -16.20 6.81 -0.07
C ASP A 254 -14.88 6.38 0.59
N GLY A 255 -14.94 5.46 1.55
CA GLY A 255 -13.75 4.87 2.19
C GLY A 255 -12.84 4.15 1.20
N MET A 256 -13.41 3.39 0.26
CA MET A 256 -12.65 2.78 -0.83
C MET A 256 -12.06 3.85 -1.77
N GLN A 257 -12.87 4.83 -2.18
CA GLN A 257 -12.50 5.89 -3.12
C GLN A 257 -11.27 6.64 -2.61
N VAL A 258 -11.31 7.11 -1.37
CA VAL A 258 -10.19 7.83 -0.72
C VAL A 258 -8.87 7.06 -0.84
N ILE A 259 -8.91 5.73 -0.71
CA ILE A 259 -7.71 4.89 -0.83
C ILE A 259 -7.28 4.74 -2.29
N VAL A 260 -8.20 4.48 -3.21
CA VAL A 260 -7.88 4.15 -4.61
C VAL A 260 -7.56 5.38 -5.49
N THR A 261 -7.96 6.57 -5.06
CA THR A 261 -7.64 7.84 -5.73
C THR A 261 -6.41 8.55 -5.14
N ASP A 262 -5.87 8.08 -4.00
CA ASP A 262 -4.64 8.65 -3.43
C ASP A 262 -3.40 8.30 -4.27
N GLU A 263 -2.90 9.30 -4.98
CA GLU A 263 -1.72 9.20 -5.84
C GLU A 263 -0.44 8.77 -5.11
N LYS A 264 -0.31 9.03 -3.81
CA LYS A 264 0.90 8.71 -3.04
C LYS A 264 1.13 7.21 -3.00
N PHE A 265 0.07 6.44 -2.80
CA PHE A 265 0.15 4.99 -2.74
C PHE A 265 0.36 4.39 -4.14
N ALA A 266 -0.36 4.89 -5.14
CA ALA A 266 -0.28 4.38 -6.52
C ALA A 266 1.12 4.56 -7.15
N LYS A 267 1.73 5.74 -6.98
CA LYS A 267 3.06 6.06 -7.55
C LYS A 267 4.19 5.18 -7.00
N SER A 268 4.08 4.70 -5.77
CA SER A 268 5.13 3.89 -5.13
C SER A 268 5.36 2.53 -5.79
N ARG A 269 4.34 1.98 -6.48
CA ARG A 269 4.37 0.66 -7.12
C ARG A 269 4.20 0.69 -8.64
N GLY A 270 4.03 1.88 -9.23
CA GLY A 270 3.75 2.04 -10.66
C GLY A 270 2.31 1.69 -11.05
N TYR A 271 1.38 1.71 -10.08
CA TYR A 271 -0.04 1.60 -10.37
C TYR A 271 -0.58 2.97 -10.83
N MET A 272 -1.59 2.97 -11.69
CA MET A 272 -2.36 4.18 -11.96
C MET A 272 -3.38 4.36 -10.82
N SER A 273 -3.45 5.54 -10.22
CA SER A 273 -4.58 5.92 -9.37
C SER A 273 -5.79 6.22 -10.24
N TYR A 274 -6.98 5.96 -9.71
CA TYR A 274 -8.19 6.49 -10.32
C TYR A 274 -8.25 8.01 -10.07
N SER A 275 -8.76 8.77 -11.03
CA SER A 275 -9.41 10.04 -10.70
C SER A 275 -10.81 9.78 -10.16
N ASP A 276 -11.38 10.72 -9.42
CA ASP A 276 -12.73 10.58 -8.85
C ASP A 276 -13.77 10.26 -9.93
N ILE A 277 -13.74 11.00 -11.05
CA ILE A 277 -14.61 10.74 -12.22
C ILE A 277 -14.43 9.31 -12.77
N SER A 278 -13.19 8.81 -12.85
CA SER A 278 -12.95 7.47 -13.38
C SER A 278 -13.42 6.36 -12.44
N PHE A 279 -13.47 6.64 -11.13
CA PHE A 279 -13.99 5.73 -10.13
C PHE A 279 -15.53 5.67 -10.17
N ASP A 280 -16.21 6.81 -10.30
CA ASP A 280 -17.67 6.82 -10.45
C ASP A 280 -18.10 6.11 -11.74
N ASN A 281 -17.44 6.41 -12.87
CA ASN A 281 -17.66 5.70 -14.13
C ASN A 281 -17.48 4.18 -13.99
N LEU A 282 -16.54 3.73 -13.15
CA LEU A 282 -16.35 2.31 -12.87
C LEU A 282 -17.58 1.72 -12.16
N LEU A 283 -18.12 2.40 -11.15
CA LEU A 283 -19.31 1.97 -10.41
C LEU A 283 -20.55 1.91 -11.32
N ASP A 284 -20.75 2.92 -12.16
CA ASP A 284 -21.90 2.97 -13.05
C ASP A 284 -21.84 1.89 -14.14
N ASN A 285 -20.65 1.61 -14.68
CA ASN A 285 -20.46 0.49 -15.61
C ASN A 285 -20.69 -0.90 -14.97
N LEU A 286 -20.52 -1.02 -13.65
CA LEU A 286 -20.82 -2.25 -12.91
C LEU A 286 -22.33 -2.41 -12.68
N GLY A 287 -23.03 -1.30 -12.49
CA GLY A 287 -24.43 -1.27 -12.09
C GLY A 287 -24.64 -1.59 -10.61
N LEU A 288 -25.80 -1.17 -10.10
CA LEU A 288 -26.13 -1.19 -8.67
C LEU A 288 -25.94 -2.55 -7.99
N LEU A 289 -26.39 -3.64 -8.65
CA LEU A 289 -26.33 -4.98 -8.06
C LEU A 289 -24.88 -5.43 -7.78
N LYS A 290 -23.96 -5.20 -8.72
CA LYS A 290 -22.55 -5.58 -8.55
C LYS A 290 -21.83 -4.69 -7.54
N VAL A 291 -22.18 -3.40 -7.51
CA VAL A 291 -21.64 -2.47 -6.51
C VAL A 291 -22.06 -2.88 -5.10
N ARG A 292 -23.33 -3.23 -4.87
CA ARG A 292 -23.78 -3.77 -3.57
C ARG A 292 -23.08 -5.06 -3.17
N GLU A 293 -22.82 -5.95 -4.12
CA GLU A 293 -22.06 -7.17 -3.85
C GLU A 293 -20.60 -6.87 -3.49
N MET A 294 -19.95 -5.91 -4.16
CA MET A 294 -18.61 -5.45 -3.82
C MET A 294 -18.56 -4.84 -2.41
N ILE A 295 -19.53 -4.00 -2.06
CA ILE A 295 -19.66 -3.41 -0.71
C ILE A 295 -19.76 -4.54 0.33
N SER A 296 -20.67 -5.49 0.10
CA SER A 296 -20.89 -6.64 0.99
C SER A 296 -19.62 -7.49 1.15
N ALA A 297 -18.94 -7.80 0.05
CA ALA A 297 -17.70 -8.58 0.07
C ALA A 297 -16.58 -7.85 0.82
N HIS A 298 -16.44 -6.54 0.59
CA HIS A 298 -15.44 -5.73 1.28
C HIS A 298 -15.69 -5.64 2.78
N LEU A 299 -16.93 -5.39 3.20
CA LEU A 299 -17.31 -5.38 4.62
C LEU A 299 -17.04 -6.74 5.28
N ASN A 300 -17.39 -7.84 4.61
CA ASN A 300 -17.08 -9.19 5.09
C ASN A 300 -15.57 -9.43 5.24
N ASN A 301 -14.77 -8.93 4.30
CA ASN A 301 -13.31 -9.03 4.37
C ASN A 301 -12.71 -8.15 5.48
N LEU A 302 -13.21 -6.94 5.70
CA LEU A 302 -12.82 -6.08 6.83
C LEU A 302 -13.13 -6.74 8.17
N LYS A 303 -14.33 -7.30 8.32
CA LYS A 303 -14.70 -8.07 9.52
C LYS A 303 -13.78 -9.27 9.73
N ALA A 304 -13.53 -10.05 8.68
CA ALA A 304 -12.63 -11.19 8.75
C ALA A 304 -11.18 -10.77 9.08
N GLN A 305 -10.73 -9.62 8.58
CA GLN A 305 -9.44 -9.02 8.88
C GLN A 305 -9.34 -8.61 10.35
N ASP A 306 -10.36 -7.95 10.90
CA ASP A 306 -10.38 -7.53 12.31
C ASP A 306 -10.37 -8.73 13.25
N GLU A 307 -11.18 -9.75 12.98
CA GLU A 307 -11.23 -10.99 13.74
C GLU A 307 -9.89 -11.75 13.67
N ALA A 308 -9.35 -11.95 12.47
CA ALA A 308 -8.08 -12.66 12.28
C ALA A 308 -6.90 -11.88 12.86
N SER A 309 -6.88 -10.55 12.75
CA SER A 309 -5.82 -9.73 13.32
C SER A 309 -5.86 -9.73 14.85
N SER A 310 -7.05 -9.79 15.46
CA SER A 310 -7.22 -9.90 16.91
C SER A 310 -6.66 -11.24 17.43
N ARG A 311 -7.00 -12.35 16.78
CA ARG A 311 -6.46 -13.68 17.14
C ARG A 311 -4.96 -13.77 16.91
N ALA A 312 -4.47 -13.27 15.78
CA ALA A 312 -3.03 -13.22 15.49
C ALA A 312 -2.26 -12.43 16.55
N LYS A 313 -2.79 -11.28 16.99
CA LYS A 313 -2.15 -10.47 18.04
C LYS A 313 -2.00 -11.25 19.34
N VAL A 314 -3.05 -11.92 19.80
CA VAL A 314 -3.04 -12.75 21.03
C VAL A 314 -2.01 -13.88 20.91
N ALA A 315 -1.98 -14.58 19.77
CA ALA A 315 -1.03 -15.65 19.54
C ALA A 315 0.42 -15.12 19.54
N ILE A 316 0.69 -13.99 18.88
CA ILE A 316 2.03 -13.38 18.82
C ILE A 316 2.51 -12.91 20.19
N GLU A 317 1.61 -12.43 21.04
CA GLU A 317 1.90 -12.04 22.43
C GLU A 317 2.24 -13.24 23.31
N SER A 318 1.78 -14.43 22.95
CA SER A 318 2.05 -15.68 23.66
C SER A 318 3.37 -16.35 23.24
N VAL A 319 4.04 -15.88 22.19
CA VAL A 319 5.36 -16.39 21.77
C VAL A 319 6.45 -15.92 22.74
N GLU A 320 7.17 -16.87 23.32
CA GLU A 320 8.13 -16.58 24.39
C GLU A 320 9.47 -16.06 23.86
N THR A 321 9.94 -16.56 22.71
CA THR A 321 11.24 -16.18 22.15
C THR A 321 11.20 -14.72 21.65
N PRO A 322 11.91 -13.77 22.30
CA PRO A 322 11.75 -12.34 22.01
C PRO A 322 12.10 -11.96 20.57
N LYS A 323 13.10 -12.64 19.98
CA LYS A 323 13.52 -12.42 18.59
C LYS A 323 12.43 -12.82 17.59
N ILE A 324 11.74 -13.94 17.83
CA ILE A 324 10.67 -14.46 16.97
C ILE A 324 9.42 -13.60 17.13
N SER A 325 9.00 -13.31 18.38
CA SER A 325 7.87 -12.42 18.66
C SER A 325 8.05 -11.05 18.01
N ARG A 326 9.24 -10.43 18.10
CA ARG A 326 9.52 -9.15 17.42
C ARG A 326 9.34 -9.24 15.90
N ARG A 327 9.77 -10.34 15.27
CA ARG A 327 9.63 -10.53 13.82
C ARG A 327 8.16 -10.72 13.42
N LEU A 328 7.38 -11.48 14.20
CA LEU A 328 5.94 -11.64 13.96
C LEU A 328 5.19 -10.31 14.13
N LYS A 329 5.50 -9.52 15.17
CA LYS A 329 4.94 -8.16 15.37
C LYS A 329 5.27 -7.22 14.21
N TYR A 330 6.47 -7.33 13.66
CA TYR A 330 6.85 -6.59 12.46
C TYR A 330 5.95 -7.00 11.28
N LEU A 331 5.84 -8.30 10.96
CA LEU A 331 4.97 -8.79 9.87
C LEU A 331 3.50 -8.39 10.06
N PHE A 332 3.00 -8.46 11.29
CA PHE A 332 1.66 -7.99 11.63
C PHE A 332 1.46 -6.51 11.26
N SER A 333 2.46 -5.68 11.56
CA SER A 333 2.44 -4.24 11.26
C SER A 333 2.57 -3.98 9.75
N GLU A 334 3.36 -4.78 9.05
CA GLU A 334 3.47 -4.72 7.59
C GLU A 334 2.12 -5.03 6.93
N TYR A 335 1.44 -6.11 7.30
CA TYR A 335 0.11 -6.44 6.76
C TYR A 335 -0.93 -5.35 7.04
N LYS A 336 -0.87 -4.66 8.19
CA LYS A 336 -1.75 -3.49 8.41
C LYS A 336 -1.43 -2.34 7.47
N ARG A 337 -0.14 -2.07 7.24
CA ARG A 337 0.31 -0.97 6.37
C ARG A 337 0.09 -1.25 4.89
N GLU A 338 0.15 -2.51 4.47
CA GLU A 338 0.02 -2.93 3.07
C GLU A 338 -1.44 -3.03 2.59
N TYR A 339 -2.42 -3.01 3.49
CA TYR A 339 -3.83 -3.12 3.10
C TYR A 339 -4.29 -2.05 2.11
N PRO A 340 -3.98 -0.74 2.29
CA PRO A 340 -4.31 0.27 1.27
C PRO A 340 -3.67 -0.02 -0.10
N GLU A 341 -2.42 -0.48 -0.12
CA GLU A 341 -1.74 -0.87 -1.36
C GLU A 341 -2.41 -2.06 -2.04
N HIS A 342 -2.88 -3.03 -1.23
CA HIS A 342 -3.63 -4.17 -1.72
C HIS A 342 -4.97 -3.75 -2.32
N LEU A 343 -5.71 -2.85 -1.66
CA LEU A 343 -6.98 -2.34 -2.18
C LEU A 343 -6.77 -1.64 -3.53
N ILE A 344 -5.75 -0.79 -3.67
CA ILE A 344 -5.38 -0.18 -4.96
C ILE A 344 -5.09 -1.24 -6.02
N PHE A 345 -4.40 -2.32 -5.66
CA PHE A 345 -4.13 -3.43 -6.57
C PHE A 345 -5.41 -4.15 -7.04
N LEU A 346 -6.42 -4.28 -6.17
CA LEU A 346 -7.72 -4.84 -6.56
C LEU A 346 -8.41 -3.99 -7.63
N PHE A 347 -8.29 -2.66 -7.52
CA PHE A 347 -8.85 -1.72 -8.49
C PHE A 347 -7.97 -1.54 -9.73
N TYR A 348 -6.73 -2.04 -9.73
CA TYR A 348 -5.83 -1.90 -10.87
C TYR A 348 -6.36 -2.63 -12.13
N GLY A 349 -6.73 -1.86 -13.15
CA GLY A 349 -7.27 -2.32 -14.43
C GLY A 349 -8.25 -1.29 -15.01
N LYS A 350 -8.60 -1.40 -16.29
CA LYS A 350 -9.66 -0.58 -16.92
C LYS A 350 -10.98 -1.33 -17.11
N ASP A 351 -10.99 -2.65 -16.90
CA ASP A 351 -12.17 -3.49 -17.05
C ASP A 351 -12.94 -3.54 -15.72
N PRO A 352 -14.16 -2.99 -15.66
CA PRO A 352 -14.98 -3.01 -14.45
C PRO A 352 -15.21 -4.43 -13.92
N ASN A 353 -15.46 -5.41 -14.79
CA ASN A 353 -15.73 -6.79 -14.36
C ASN A 353 -14.49 -7.44 -13.74
N LEU A 354 -13.29 -7.07 -14.17
CA LEU A 354 -12.06 -7.54 -13.55
C LEU A 354 -11.90 -6.99 -12.13
N VAL A 355 -12.18 -5.70 -11.93
CA VAL A 355 -12.15 -5.06 -10.60
C VAL A 355 -13.17 -5.73 -9.67
N TYR A 356 -14.41 -5.86 -10.13
CA TYR A 356 -15.47 -6.56 -9.39
C TYR A 356 -15.03 -7.96 -8.97
N ASN A 357 -14.50 -8.76 -9.90
CA ASN A 357 -14.04 -10.12 -9.62
C ASN A 357 -12.91 -10.17 -8.58
N LYS A 358 -12.01 -9.18 -8.58
CA LYS A 358 -10.91 -9.09 -7.62
C LYS A 358 -11.42 -8.72 -6.23
N VAL A 359 -12.31 -7.73 -6.13
CA VAL A 359 -12.87 -7.27 -4.85
C VAL A 359 -13.74 -8.34 -4.19
N VAL A 360 -14.62 -8.98 -4.96
CA VAL A 360 -15.50 -10.05 -4.42
C VAL A 360 -14.71 -11.29 -3.99
N LYS A 361 -13.59 -11.58 -4.66
CA LYS A 361 -12.70 -12.71 -4.32
C LYS A 361 -11.53 -12.30 -3.46
N ASP A 362 -11.58 -11.14 -2.80
CA ASP A 362 -10.50 -10.72 -1.92
C ASP A 362 -10.37 -11.69 -0.74
N LEU A 363 -9.14 -12.06 -0.44
CA LEU A 363 -8.78 -12.98 0.63
C LEU A 363 -7.71 -12.37 1.55
N TYR A 364 -7.60 -11.04 1.62
CA TYR A 364 -6.56 -10.37 2.40
C TYR A 364 -6.55 -10.78 3.87
N ALA A 365 -7.73 -11.04 4.45
CA ALA A 365 -7.86 -11.56 5.81
C ALA A 365 -7.04 -12.86 6.07
N LYS A 366 -6.76 -13.67 5.04
CA LYS A 366 -5.94 -14.88 5.16
C LYS A 366 -4.52 -14.58 5.63
N ASN A 367 -3.95 -13.41 5.31
CA ASN A 367 -2.60 -13.05 5.76
C ASN A 367 -2.51 -13.02 7.29
N PHE A 368 -3.54 -12.51 7.97
CA PHE A 368 -3.59 -12.51 9.44
C PHE A 368 -3.87 -13.90 10.01
N ALA A 369 -4.74 -14.70 9.38
CA ALA A 369 -5.01 -16.07 9.81
C ALA A 369 -3.78 -17.00 9.65
N GLU A 370 -2.99 -16.80 8.61
CA GLU A 370 -1.70 -17.48 8.43
C GLU A 370 -0.70 -17.06 9.51
N LEU A 371 -0.66 -15.77 9.86
CA LEU A 371 0.21 -15.28 10.93
C LEU A 371 -0.17 -15.83 12.31
N GLU A 372 -1.47 -15.94 12.60
CA GLU A 372 -2.00 -16.66 13.77
C GLU A 372 -1.52 -18.11 13.78
N THR A 373 -1.67 -18.82 12.65
CA THR A 373 -1.24 -20.22 12.49
C THR A 373 0.26 -20.37 12.75
N HIS A 374 1.08 -19.49 12.18
CA HIS A 374 2.52 -19.49 12.40
C HIS A 374 2.88 -19.27 13.88
N ALA A 375 2.25 -18.31 14.55
CA ALA A 375 2.47 -18.06 15.97
C ALA A 375 2.12 -19.28 16.82
N ASN A 376 0.98 -19.94 16.56
CA ASN A 376 0.56 -21.14 17.28
C ASN A 376 1.53 -22.32 17.08
N LEU A 377 2.04 -22.53 15.85
CA LEU A 377 3.04 -23.56 15.57
C LEU A 377 4.36 -23.28 16.30
N ILE A 378 4.76 -22.02 16.40
CA ILE A 378 5.94 -21.60 17.17
C ILE A 378 5.73 -21.85 18.67
N ILE A 379 4.57 -21.51 19.23
CA ILE A 379 4.24 -21.80 20.64
C ILE A 379 4.30 -23.30 20.92
N GLN A 380 3.76 -24.12 20.01
CA GLN A 380 3.83 -25.57 20.11
C GLN A 380 5.29 -26.06 20.12
N TYR A 381 6.12 -25.54 19.21
CA TYR A 381 7.55 -25.80 19.21
C TYR A 381 8.23 -25.42 20.52
N GLU A 382 7.98 -24.21 21.03
CA GLU A 382 8.58 -23.73 22.28
C GLU A 382 8.21 -24.61 23.47
N LYS A 383 6.96 -25.09 23.52
CA LYS A 383 6.48 -25.99 24.57
C LYS A 383 7.30 -27.28 24.63
N PHE A 384 7.36 -28.05 23.55
CA PHE A 384 8.09 -29.32 23.57
C PHE A 384 9.62 -29.12 23.56
N TYR A 385 10.11 -28.03 22.99
CA TYR A 385 11.54 -27.71 23.00
C TYR A 385 12.05 -27.56 24.45
N LYS A 386 11.26 -27.01 25.37
CA LYS A 386 11.63 -26.94 26.79
C LYS A 386 11.80 -28.31 27.44
N GLU A 387 10.91 -29.24 27.09
CA GLU A 387 10.86 -30.61 27.63
C GLU A 387 11.98 -31.50 27.07
N PHE A 388 12.61 -31.12 25.95
CA PHE A 388 13.70 -31.88 25.36
C PHE A 388 14.98 -31.85 26.20
N SER A 389 15.73 -32.96 26.15
CA SER A 389 17.07 -33.05 26.73
C SER A 389 18.05 -32.09 26.06
N ASP A 390 19.13 -31.74 26.77
CA ASP A 390 20.16 -30.85 26.23
C ASP A 390 20.80 -31.41 24.95
N SER A 391 20.95 -32.73 24.84
CA SER A 391 21.44 -33.37 23.62
C SER A 391 20.51 -33.14 22.42
N ARG A 392 19.18 -33.26 22.60
CA ARG A 392 18.21 -32.98 21.53
C ARG A 392 18.17 -31.49 21.20
N LYS A 393 18.22 -30.60 22.19
CA LYS A 393 18.31 -29.14 21.99
C LYS A 393 19.56 -28.77 21.19
N ASN A 394 20.70 -29.38 21.49
CA ASN A 394 21.96 -29.19 20.76
C ASN A 394 21.85 -29.69 19.31
N ALA A 395 21.25 -30.86 19.08
CA ALA A 395 20.98 -31.37 17.73
C ALA A 395 20.12 -30.39 16.90
N ILE A 396 19.04 -29.84 17.49
CA ILE A 396 18.20 -28.81 16.84
C ILE A 396 19.04 -27.59 16.48
N ASN A 397 19.90 -27.12 17.39
CA ASN A 397 20.75 -25.95 17.16
C ASN A 397 21.79 -26.18 16.07
N GLU A 398 22.37 -27.38 15.97
CA GLU A 398 23.29 -27.74 14.89
C GLU A 398 22.58 -27.80 13.54
N ILE A 399 21.43 -28.47 13.46
CA ILE A 399 20.62 -28.51 12.24
C ILE A 399 20.22 -27.09 11.83
N ARG A 400 19.77 -26.24 12.77
CA ARG A 400 19.45 -24.83 12.49
C ARG A 400 20.65 -24.10 11.86
N LYS A 401 21.86 -24.27 12.39
CA LYS A 401 23.08 -23.68 11.82
C LYS A 401 23.33 -24.18 10.39
N ILE A 402 23.17 -25.48 10.16
CA ILE A 402 23.28 -26.06 8.81
C ILE A 402 22.27 -25.42 7.85
N LEU A 403 21.01 -25.29 8.26
CA LEU A 403 19.93 -24.77 7.40
C LEU A 403 20.02 -23.26 7.15
N THR A 404 20.72 -22.52 8.01
CA THR A 404 20.84 -21.05 7.92
C THR A 404 22.19 -20.58 7.36
N ASP A 405 23.17 -21.47 7.20
CA ASP A 405 24.48 -21.12 6.63
C ASP A 405 24.42 -21.01 5.10
N PRO A 406 24.59 -19.79 4.53
CA PRO A 406 24.58 -19.61 3.08
C PRO A 406 25.76 -20.28 2.37
N LYS A 407 26.84 -20.65 3.09
CA LYS A 407 28.07 -21.23 2.50
C LYS A 407 27.97 -22.72 2.18
N ILE A 408 27.00 -23.44 2.75
CA ILE A 408 26.83 -24.89 2.56
C ILE A 408 26.16 -25.23 1.21
N ARG A 409 25.76 -24.20 0.43
CA ARG A 409 25.02 -24.35 -0.82
C ARG A 409 25.76 -25.07 -1.95
N SER A 410 25.00 -25.83 -2.73
CA SER A 410 25.41 -26.23 -4.09
C SER A 410 25.37 -25.00 -5.00
N PRO A 411 26.41 -24.77 -5.83
CA PRO A 411 26.43 -23.69 -6.81
C PRO A 411 25.28 -23.74 -7.83
N LYS A 412 24.61 -24.89 -7.98
CA LYS A 412 23.59 -25.14 -9.00
C LYS A 412 22.14 -25.04 -8.50
N ASP A 413 21.91 -25.01 -7.19
CA ASP A 413 20.57 -24.86 -6.62
C ASP A 413 20.41 -23.50 -5.95
N SER A 414 19.63 -22.63 -6.56
CA SER A 414 19.24 -21.31 -6.02
C SER A 414 18.27 -21.42 -4.83
N GLY A 415 18.23 -22.55 -4.14
CA GLY A 415 17.29 -22.80 -3.04
C GLY A 415 17.40 -21.72 -1.96
N GLU A 416 16.28 -21.08 -1.62
CA GLU A 416 16.17 -20.02 -0.60
C GLU A 416 16.60 -20.54 0.79
N VAL A 417 17.63 -19.96 1.43
CA VAL A 417 18.02 -20.34 2.81
C VAL A 417 16.81 -20.24 3.74
N TYR A 418 16.67 -21.17 4.70
CA TYR A 418 15.68 -21.01 5.78
C TYR A 418 15.87 -19.64 6.44
N ARG A 419 14.81 -18.84 6.48
CA ARG A 419 14.87 -17.46 6.99
C ARG A 419 13.91 -17.31 8.16
N GLY A 420 14.23 -16.33 9.03
CA GLY A 420 13.33 -15.96 10.13
C GLY A 420 13.08 -17.12 11.10
N PHE A 421 11.85 -17.63 11.07
CA PHE A 421 11.31 -18.64 11.98
C PHE A 421 10.72 -19.85 11.24
N ASP A 422 11.03 -20.01 9.95
CA ASP A 422 10.46 -21.06 9.10
C ASP A 422 10.82 -22.47 9.61
N PHE A 423 11.99 -22.60 10.24
CA PHE A 423 12.43 -23.86 10.84
C PHE A 423 11.57 -24.20 12.05
N GLU A 424 11.34 -23.24 12.95
CA GLU A 424 10.48 -23.41 14.12
C GLU A 424 9.03 -23.73 13.73
N ILE A 425 8.51 -23.11 12.67
CA ILE A 425 7.18 -23.44 12.11
C ILE A 425 7.15 -24.91 11.68
N LEU A 426 8.12 -25.36 10.87
CA LEU A 426 8.18 -26.74 10.39
C LEU A 426 8.24 -27.73 11.56
N LEU A 427 9.06 -27.46 12.57
CA LEU A 427 9.15 -28.31 13.75
C LEU A 427 7.84 -28.32 14.55
N GLY A 428 7.15 -27.18 14.65
CA GLY A 428 5.80 -27.09 15.20
C GLY A 428 4.82 -28.01 14.46
N MET A 429 4.82 -27.97 13.12
CA MET A 429 3.94 -28.80 12.27
C MET A 429 4.20 -30.31 12.44
N LEU A 430 5.46 -30.70 12.65
CA LEU A 430 5.85 -32.09 12.85
C LEU A 430 5.46 -32.62 14.24
N GLY A 431 5.45 -31.74 15.25
CA GLY A 431 5.14 -32.10 16.62
C GLY A 431 6.29 -32.79 17.36
N ALA A 432 6.14 -32.92 18.68
CA ALA A 432 7.21 -33.35 19.58
C ALA A 432 7.79 -34.73 19.28
N GLU A 433 6.94 -35.70 18.94
CA GLU A 433 7.35 -37.10 18.69
C GLU A 433 8.29 -37.20 17.49
N LYS A 434 7.83 -36.75 16.31
CA LYS A 434 8.62 -36.78 15.07
C LYS A 434 9.90 -35.96 15.18
N VAL A 435 9.84 -34.77 15.78
CA VAL A 435 11.05 -33.97 15.99
C VAL A 435 12.01 -34.68 16.94
N GLY A 436 11.50 -35.31 18.01
CA GLY A 436 12.31 -36.12 18.93
C GLY A 436 13.04 -37.26 18.22
N GLU A 437 12.33 -38.01 17.37
CA GLU A 437 12.91 -39.09 16.57
C GLU A 437 13.95 -38.59 15.58
N MET A 438 13.69 -37.47 14.89
CA MET A 438 14.69 -36.84 14.02
C MET A 438 15.95 -36.46 14.79
N MET A 439 15.82 -35.89 15.99
CA MET A 439 16.98 -35.53 16.79
C MET A 439 17.76 -36.75 17.27
N ASP A 440 17.07 -37.82 17.69
CA ASP A 440 17.72 -39.07 18.08
C ASP A 440 18.44 -39.73 16.90
N PHE A 441 17.84 -39.70 15.72
CA PHE A 441 18.46 -40.17 14.49
C PHE A 441 19.70 -39.36 14.12
N TYR A 442 19.62 -38.03 14.20
CA TYR A 442 20.78 -37.14 13.98
C TYR A 442 21.91 -37.44 14.97
N LEU A 443 21.60 -37.63 16.25
CA LEU A 443 22.59 -37.96 17.28
C LEU A 443 23.26 -39.30 17.01
N LYS A 444 22.52 -40.33 16.57
CA LYS A 444 23.09 -41.62 16.13
C LYS A 444 24.05 -41.44 14.95
N ILE A 445 23.72 -40.59 13.98
CA ILE A 445 24.63 -40.26 12.87
C ILE A 445 25.92 -39.63 13.40
N LYS A 446 25.82 -38.70 14.36
CA LYS A 446 27.00 -38.06 14.99
C LYS A 446 27.85 -39.03 15.78
N GLU A 447 27.25 -39.94 16.52
CA GLU A 447 27.97 -41.01 17.21
C GLU A 447 28.69 -41.95 16.23
N ALA A 448 28.03 -42.32 15.12
CA ALA A 448 28.64 -43.12 14.08
C ALA A 448 29.81 -42.38 13.39
N GLU A 449 29.64 -41.10 13.08
CA GLU A 449 30.69 -40.22 12.53
C GLU A 449 31.93 -40.21 13.45
N GLU A 450 31.73 -40.00 14.75
CA GLU A 450 32.80 -39.98 15.75
C GLU A 450 33.44 -41.37 15.95
N GLY A 451 32.64 -42.44 15.85
CA GLY A 451 33.13 -43.81 15.84
C GLY A 451 34.09 -44.08 14.68
N VAL A 452 33.80 -43.57 13.48
CA VAL A 452 34.71 -43.64 12.32
C VAL A 452 35.97 -42.82 12.57
N ARG A 453 35.83 -41.59 13.09
CA ARG A 453 36.96 -40.70 13.40
C ARG A 453 37.95 -41.37 14.37
N ASN A 454 37.43 -42.01 15.41
CA ASN A 454 38.25 -42.75 16.39
C ASN A 454 38.86 -44.02 15.80
N ALA A 455 38.15 -44.76 14.96
CA ALA A 455 38.71 -45.94 14.29
C ALA A 455 39.85 -45.55 13.33
N LEU A 456 39.68 -44.48 12.54
CA LEU A 456 40.71 -43.95 11.64
C LEU A 456 41.94 -43.44 12.39
N LYS A 457 41.76 -42.75 13.51
CA LYS A 457 42.86 -42.29 14.37
C LYS A 457 43.75 -43.44 14.82
N ASN A 458 43.16 -44.61 15.09
CA ASN A 458 43.85 -45.81 15.56
C ASN A 458 44.29 -46.77 14.43
N ALA A 459 43.94 -46.49 13.17
CA ALA A 459 44.34 -47.29 12.03
C ALA A 459 45.83 -47.09 11.71
N LYS A 460 46.51 -48.15 11.25
CA LYS A 460 47.92 -48.09 10.85
C LYS A 460 48.13 -47.11 9.70
N GLU A 461 49.24 -46.38 9.76
CA GLU A 461 49.60 -45.42 8.73
C GLU A 461 49.87 -46.10 7.38
N GLY A 462 49.46 -45.43 6.30
CA GLY A 462 49.68 -45.88 4.93
C GLY A 462 48.58 -45.43 3.96
N THR A 463 48.81 -45.70 2.67
CA THR A 463 47.97 -45.23 1.56
C THR A 463 46.49 -45.64 1.66
N ASN A 464 46.20 -46.81 2.26
CA ASN A 464 44.82 -47.26 2.49
C ASN A 464 44.10 -46.40 3.53
N LYS A 465 44.78 -45.96 4.59
CA LYS A 465 44.22 -45.08 5.62
C LYS A 465 43.93 -43.70 5.04
N GLU A 466 44.87 -43.14 4.26
CA GLU A 466 44.69 -41.86 3.57
C GLU A 466 43.49 -41.88 2.62
N SER A 467 43.35 -42.95 1.84
CA SER A 467 42.22 -43.14 0.93
C SER A 467 40.89 -43.21 1.68
N LEU A 468 40.84 -43.96 2.79
CA LEU A 468 39.64 -44.10 3.60
C LEU A 468 39.29 -42.78 4.34
N GLN A 469 40.30 -42.05 4.81
CA GLN A 469 40.16 -40.72 5.41
C GLN A 469 39.57 -39.74 4.40
N ALA A 470 40.05 -39.73 3.15
CA ALA A 470 39.51 -38.87 2.10
C ALA A 470 38.03 -39.18 1.78
N VAL A 471 37.63 -40.46 1.79
CA VAL A 471 36.21 -40.85 1.64
C VAL A 471 35.41 -40.37 2.84
N PHE A 472 35.89 -40.56 4.07
CA PHE A 472 35.21 -40.10 5.28
C PHE A 472 35.05 -38.57 5.30
N ASP A 473 36.10 -37.82 5.03
CA ASP A 473 36.06 -36.35 4.98
C ASP A 473 35.08 -35.85 3.92
N ASN A 474 35.01 -36.53 2.77
CA ASN A 474 34.01 -36.22 1.75
C ASN A 474 32.58 -36.46 2.26
N GLN A 475 32.32 -37.55 2.99
CA GLN A 475 31.00 -37.82 3.56
C GLN A 475 30.61 -36.81 4.65
N VAL A 476 31.55 -36.48 5.55
CA VAL A 476 31.36 -35.43 6.58
C VAL A 476 31.02 -34.09 5.93
N ARG A 477 31.70 -33.75 4.84
CA ARG A 477 31.43 -32.53 4.07
C ARG A 477 30.06 -32.55 3.37
N LEU A 478 29.63 -33.69 2.84
CA LEU A 478 28.37 -33.82 2.10
C LEU A 478 27.14 -33.94 3.02
N TYR A 479 27.29 -34.39 4.26
CA TYR A 479 26.15 -34.58 5.15
C TYR A 479 25.35 -33.30 5.42
N PRO A 480 25.96 -32.15 5.79
CA PRO A 480 25.21 -30.90 5.95
C PRO A 480 24.45 -30.47 4.68
N PHE A 481 25.03 -30.73 3.50
CA PHE A 481 24.39 -30.44 2.23
C PHE A 481 23.15 -31.31 2.00
N ASN A 482 23.22 -32.60 2.33
CA ASN A 482 22.07 -33.49 2.27
C ASN A 482 20.98 -33.12 3.28
N VAL A 483 21.36 -32.69 4.49
CA VAL A 483 20.41 -32.10 5.44
C VAL A 483 19.72 -30.88 4.83
N GLN A 484 20.45 -29.96 4.20
CA GLN A 484 19.82 -28.83 3.49
C GLN A 484 18.84 -29.30 2.41
N ILE A 485 19.21 -30.24 1.54
CA ILE A 485 18.32 -30.75 0.47
C ILE A 485 17.00 -31.29 1.03
N VAL A 486 17.06 -32.07 2.11
CA VAL A 486 15.88 -32.68 2.73
C VAL A 486 14.91 -31.59 3.21
N PHE A 487 15.43 -30.54 3.84
CA PHE A 487 14.63 -29.43 4.34
C PHE A 487 14.25 -28.43 3.23
N HIS A 488 14.97 -28.36 2.11
CA HIS A 488 14.70 -27.40 1.01
C HIS A 488 13.48 -27.73 0.16
N ARG A 489 12.85 -28.89 0.37
CA ARG A 489 11.60 -29.24 -0.31
C ARG A 489 10.49 -28.29 0.15
N PRO A 490 9.55 -27.91 -0.74
CA PRO A 490 8.50 -26.96 -0.39
C PRO A 490 7.77 -27.38 0.90
N PHE A 491 7.50 -26.42 1.78
CA PHE A 491 6.74 -26.58 3.05
C PHE A 491 5.38 -27.26 2.93
N SER A 492 4.95 -27.57 1.70
CA SER A 492 3.71 -28.27 1.40
C SER A 492 3.60 -29.66 2.02
N ASP A 493 4.71 -30.31 2.44
CA ASP A 493 4.65 -31.62 3.08
C ASP A 493 5.71 -31.83 4.18
N PRO A 494 5.41 -31.42 5.44
CA PRO A 494 6.29 -31.67 6.59
C PRO A 494 6.60 -33.15 6.80
N ASN A 495 5.65 -34.04 6.54
CA ASN A 495 5.83 -35.48 6.76
C ASN A 495 6.88 -36.04 5.80
N LYS A 496 6.91 -35.55 4.56
CA LYS A 496 7.96 -35.90 3.61
C LYS A 496 9.35 -35.47 4.09
N VAL A 497 9.48 -34.26 4.65
CA VAL A 497 10.75 -33.81 5.26
C VAL A 497 11.19 -34.75 6.38
N TYR A 498 10.26 -35.14 7.26
CA TYR A 498 10.53 -36.13 8.31
C TYR A 498 10.99 -37.47 7.72
N LEU A 499 10.22 -38.07 6.79
CA LEU A 499 10.52 -39.38 6.18
C LEU A 499 11.86 -39.38 5.44
N ASP A 500 12.13 -38.34 4.64
CA ASP A 500 13.40 -38.19 3.92
C ASP A 500 14.58 -38.02 4.90
N PHE A 501 14.36 -37.35 6.03
CA PHE A 501 15.39 -37.14 7.04
C PHE A 501 15.75 -38.44 7.76
N ILE A 502 14.76 -39.18 8.28
CA ILE A 502 15.00 -40.44 8.99
C ILE A 502 15.36 -41.60 8.06
N GLY A 503 14.97 -41.52 6.78
CA GLY A 503 15.29 -42.51 5.74
C GLY A 503 16.70 -42.39 5.17
N ASN A 504 17.52 -41.45 5.67
CA ASN A 504 18.85 -41.23 5.14
C ASN A 504 19.81 -42.40 5.46
N ASN A 505 20.67 -42.78 4.51
CA ASN A 505 21.61 -43.89 4.63
C ASN A 505 22.96 -43.56 5.31
N TYR A 506 23.19 -42.34 5.81
CA TYR A 506 24.48 -41.97 6.43
C TYR A 506 24.90 -42.87 7.60
N MET A 507 23.95 -43.43 8.36
CA MET A 507 24.24 -44.44 9.39
C MET A 507 24.95 -45.68 8.81
N VAL A 508 24.46 -46.20 7.68
CA VAL A 508 25.03 -47.38 7.01
C VAL A 508 26.39 -47.05 6.39
N VAL A 509 26.52 -45.85 5.82
CA VAL A 509 27.79 -45.35 5.27
C VAL A 509 28.85 -45.27 6.37
N TYR A 510 28.56 -44.64 7.51
CA TYR A 510 29.52 -44.54 8.61
C TYR A 510 29.83 -45.89 9.27
N ALA A 511 28.84 -46.77 9.43
CA ALA A 511 29.10 -48.13 9.90
C ALA A 511 30.09 -48.88 8.98
N SER A 512 29.91 -48.78 7.66
CA SER A 512 30.78 -49.42 6.66
C SER A 512 32.20 -48.85 6.68
N LEU A 513 32.33 -47.53 6.80
CA LEU A 513 33.64 -46.86 6.94
C LEU A 513 34.35 -47.25 8.24
N LYS A 514 33.61 -47.38 9.35
CA LYS A 514 34.16 -47.80 10.64
C LYS A 514 34.71 -49.23 10.56
N THR A 515 33.94 -50.17 10.00
CA THR A 515 34.41 -51.55 9.79
C THR A 515 35.67 -51.60 8.93
N ALA A 516 35.73 -50.79 7.86
CA ALA A 516 36.92 -50.70 7.02
C ALA A 516 38.14 -50.17 7.80
N ALA A 517 37.95 -49.15 8.65
CA ALA A 517 39.02 -48.60 9.48
C ALA A 517 39.51 -49.59 10.56
N ASP A 518 38.59 -50.31 11.22
CA ASP A 518 38.90 -51.34 12.20
C ASP A 518 39.72 -52.49 11.58
N LEU A 519 39.44 -52.86 10.32
CA LEU A 519 40.23 -53.86 9.58
C LEU A 519 41.66 -53.39 9.25
N LEU A 520 41.86 -52.09 9.03
CA LEU A 520 43.21 -51.52 8.84
C LEU A 520 44.02 -51.50 10.14
N ARG A 521 43.36 -51.41 11.30
CA ARG A 521 44.02 -51.51 12.61
C ARG A 521 44.47 -52.93 12.93
N ALA A 522 43.69 -53.93 12.55
CA ALA A 522 43.96 -55.35 12.86
C ALA A 522 45.08 -55.97 12.02
N ARG A 523 45.39 -55.39 10.85
CA ARG A 523 46.52 -55.77 10.00
C ARG A 523 47.75 -55.04 10.42
#